data_AF-A0AB73FGE2-F1
#
_entry.id   AF-A0AB73FGE2-F1
#
_cell.length_a   1.000
_cell.length_b   1.000
_cell.length_c   1.000
_cell.angle_alpha   90.00
_cell.angle_beta   90.00
_cell.angle_gamma   90.00
#
_symmetry.space_group_name_H-M   'P 1'
#
loop_
_entity.id
_entity.type
_entity.pdbx_description
1 polymer ?
#
loop_
_entity_poly.entity_id
_entity_poly.type
_entity_poly.pdbx_seq_one_letter_code
_entity_poly.pdbx_strand_id
1 'polypeptide(L)' 'MSYHHLNFEDRTALMLESRKEGFSARKFAELIKRHPSTIYRE' A
#
# COMPACT_ATOMS: atom_id res chain seq x y z
N MET A 1 16.35 1.79 10.58
CA MET A 1 15.33 2.09 9.55
C MET A 1 14.01 2.29 10.25
N SER A 2 13.53 3.53 10.34
CA SER A 2 12.24 3.83 10.96
C SER A 2 11.13 3.40 10.00
N TYR A 3 10.34 2.41 10.40
CA TYR A 3 9.17 1.99 9.63
C TYR A 3 8.06 3.02 9.88
N HIS A 4 7.63 3.69 8.82
CA HIS A 4 6.49 4.59 8.87
C HIS A 4 5.28 3.89 8.28
N HIS A 5 4.27 3.68 9.12
CA HIS A 5 2.97 3.15 8.73
C HIS A 5 2.35 3.97 7.59
N LEU A 6 1.41 3.34 6.89
CA LEU A 6 0.54 4.07 5.98
C LEU A 6 -0.32 5.05 6.78
N ASN A 7 -0.60 6.22 6.20
CA ASN A 7 -1.60 7.10 6.78
C ASN A 7 -2.99 6.47 6.60
N PHE A 8 -4.00 7.06 7.23
CA PHE A 8 -5.36 6.52 7.19
C PHE A 8 -5.92 6.42 5.76
N GLU A 9 -5.64 7.40 4.91
CA GLU A 9 -6.10 7.44 3.51
C GLU A 9 -5.47 6.31 2.68
N ASP A 10 -4.15 6.19 2.70
CA ASP A 10 -3.39 5.17 1.99
C ASP A 10 -3.78 3.77 2.47
N ARG A 11 -4.01 3.58 3.78
CA ARG A 11 -4.45 2.28 4.33
C ARG A 11 -5.86 1.93 3.89
N THR A 12 -6.76 2.90 3.84
CA THR A 12 -8.12 2.72 3.33
C THR A 12 -8.12 2.40 1.84
N ALA A 13 -7.32 3.13 1.06
CA ALA A 13 -7.11 2.87 -0.37
C ALA A 13 -6.55 1.46 -0.61
N LEU A 14 -5.57 1.03 0.20
CA LEU A 14 -5.02 -0.33 0.13
C LEU A 14 -6.10 -1.40 0.39
N MET A 15 -6.93 -1.21 1.42
CA MET A 15 -8.01 -2.17 1.73
C MET A 15 -9.06 -2.28 0.62
N LEU A 16 -9.30 -1.20 -0.13
CA LEU A 16 -10.25 -1.21 -1.25
C LEU A 16 -9.62 -1.78 -2.53
N GLU A 17 -8.40 -1.36 -2.87
CA GLU A 17 -7.70 -1.82 -4.09
C GLU A 17 -7.28 -3.29 -4.00
N SER A 18 -6.88 -3.76 -2.82
CA SER A 18 -6.47 -5.16 -2.62
C SER A 18 -7.58 -6.19 -2.89
N ARG A 19 -8.84 -5.76 -2.90
CA ARG A 19 -10.00 -6.61 -3.20
C ARG A 19 -10.27 -6.77 -4.69
N LYS A 20 -9.61 -5.98 -5.55
CA LYS A 20 -9.81 -6.04 -7.00
C LYS A 20 -9.02 -7.18 -7.61
N GLU A 21 -9.60 -7.84 -8.61
CA GLU A 21 -8.85 -8.80 -9.44
C GLU A 21 -7.67 -8.11 -10.13
N GLY A 22 -6.49 -8.73 -10.05
CA GLY A 22 -5.26 -8.17 -10.63
C GLY A 22 -4.56 -7.12 -9.76
N PHE A 23 -4.91 -6.99 -8.49
CA PHE A 23 -4.18 -6.13 -7.56
C PHE A 23 -2.68 -6.42 -7.55
N SER A 24 -1.87 -5.36 -7.63
CA SER A 24 -0.42 -5.43 -7.52
C SER A 24 0.06 -4.48 -6.44
N ALA A 25 0.55 -5.04 -5.33
CA ALA A 25 1.12 -4.28 -4.21
C ALA A 25 2.25 -3.34 -4.66
N ARG A 26 3.04 -3.75 -5.68
CA ARG A 26 4.11 -2.94 -6.24
C ARG A 26 3.58 -1.72 -6.98
N LYS A 27 2.61 -1.89 -7.89
CA LYS A 27 1.99 -0.77 -8.62
C LYS A 27 1.27 0.18 -7.66
N PHE A 28 0.60 -0.37 -6.64
CA PHE A 28 -0.05 0.42 -5.61
C PHE A 28 0.96 1.23 -4.79
N ALA A 29 2.07 0.63 -4.37
CA ALA A 29 3.15 1.32 -3.66
C ALA A 29 3.74 2.47 -4.49
N GLU A 30 3.93 2.26 -5.80
CA GLU A 30 4.39 3.31 -6.72
C GLU A 30 3.41 4.49 -6.79
N LEU A 31 2.10 4.23 -6.82
CA LEU A 31 1.06 5.27 -6.84
C LEU A 31 1.08 6.15 -5.59
N ILE A 32 1.22 5.55 -4.40
CA ILE A 32 1.28 6.28 -3.13
C ILE A 32 2.70 6.73 -2.75
N LYS A 33 3.67 6.57 -3.66
CA LYS A 33 5.09 6.92 -3.48
C LYS A 33 5.71 6.28 -2.23
N ARG A 34 5.35 5.04 -1.93
CA ARG A 34 5.90 4.24 -0.83
C ARG A 34 6.74 3.10 -1.34
N HIS A 35 7.61 2.58 -0.47
CA HIS A 35 8.34 1.37 -0.77
C HIS A 35 7.37 0.16 -0.73
N PRO A 36 7.46 -0.81 -1.65
CA PRO A 36 6.55 -1.97 -1.67
C PRO A 36 6.52 -2.77 -0.37
N SER A 37 7.63 -2.81 0.37
CA SER A 37 7.67 -3.46 1.69
C SER A 37 6.74 -2.82 2.72
N THR A 38 6.33 -1.57 2.54
CA THR A 38 5.33 -0.91 3.38
C THR A 38 3.95 -1.50 3.17
N ILE A 39 3.63 -1.94 1.95
CA ILE A 39 2.34 -2.57 1.64
C ILE A 39 2.23 -3.97 2.26
N TYR A 40 3.32 -4.74 2.24
CA TYR A 40 3.34 -6.09 2.82
C TYR A 40 3.33 -6.14 4.35
N ARG A 41 3.53 -4.98 5.01
CA ARG A 41 3.64 -4.86 6.47
C ARG A 41 2.40 -4.22 7.11
N GLU A 42 1.47 -3.70 6.31
CA GLU A 42 0.14 -3.26 6.74
C GLU A 42 -0.89 -4.38 6.57
#